data_AF-A0A2H5MUN6-F1
#
_entry.id   AF-A0A2H5MUN6-F1
#
_cell.length_a   1.000
_cell.length_b   1.000
_cell.length_c   1.000
_cell.angle_alpha   90.00
_cell.angle_beta   90.00
_cell.angle_gamma   90.00
#
_symmetry.space_group_name_H-M   'P 1'
#
loop_
_entity.id
_entity.type
_entity.pdbx_description
1 polymer ?
#
loop_
_entity_poly.entity_id
_entity_poly.type
_entity_poly.pdbx_seq_one_letter_code
_entity_poly.pdbx_strand_id
1 'polypeptide(L)' 'GWRPAITVKQILVGIQDLLDQPNPADPAQTDGYQLFIQDPAEYKR' A
#
# COMPACT_ATOMS: atom_id res chain seq x y z
N GLY A 1 -11.60 8.90 -3.13
CA GLY A 1 -12.62 8.61 -2.10
C GLY A 1 -13.62 7.58 -2.60
N TRP A 2 -14.40 6.99 -1.69
CA TRP A 2 -15.34 5.89 -1.96
C TRP A 2 -16.46 6.26 -2.95
N ARG A 3 -16.89 5.30 -3.77
CA ARG A 3 -18.05 5.41 -4.68
C ARG A 3 -18.96 4.19 -4.50
N PRO A 4 -20.29 4.33 -4.43
CA PRO A 4 -21.22 3.21 -4.22
C PRO A 4 -21.16 2.11 -5.29
N ALA A 5 -20.68 2.43 -6.50
CA ALA A 5 -20.54 1.47 -7.59
C ALA A 5 -19.27 0.60 -7.51
N ILE A 6 -18.42 0.80 -6.49
CA ILE A 6 -17.21 -0.01 -6.31
C ILE A 6 -17.61 -1.45 -5.96
N THR A 7 -17.09 -2.39 -6.74
CA THR A 7 -17.29 -3.83 -6.56
C THR A 7 -16.21 -4.42 -5.66
N VAL A 8 -16.50 -5.58 -5.06
CA VAL A 8 -15.51 -6.34 -4.28
C VAL A 8 -14.26 -6.66 -5.11
N LYS A 9 -14.42 -7.01 -6.40
CA LYS A 9 -13.29 -7.25 -7.30
C LYS A 9 -12.37 -6.02 -7.40
N GLN A 10 -12.93 -4.82 -7.54
CA GLN A 10 -12.15 -3.60 -7.63
C GLN A 10 -11.41 -3.28 -6.32
N ILE A 11 -12.02 -3.59 -5.17
CA ILE A 11 -11.34 -3.47 -3.86
C ILE A 11 -10.14 -4.41 -3.81
N LEU A 12 -10.35 -5.69 -4.17
CA LEU A 12 -9.27 -6.69 -4.12
C LEU A 12 -8.13 -6.37 -5.09
N VAL A 13 -8.43 -5.85 -6.28
CA VAL A 13 -7.41 -5.37 -7.22
C VAL A 13 -6.66 -4.18 -6.64
N GLY A 14 -7.35 -3.19 -6.06
CA GLY A 14 -6.69 -2.06 -5.41
C GLY A 14 -5.80 -2.46 -4.23
N ILE A 15 -6.17 -3.49 -3.47
CA ILE A 15 -5.32 -4.05 -2.42
C ILE A 15 -4.06 -4.69 -3.03
N GLN A 16 -4.20 -5.48 -4.10
CA GLN A 16 -3.05 -6.07 -4.80
C GLN A 16 -2.10 -4.98 -5.31
N ASP A 17 -2.65 -3.95 -5.96
CA ASP A 17 -1.86 -2.82 -6.47
C ASP A 17 -1.09 -2.12 -5.34
N LEU A 18 -1.70 -1.92 -4.16
CA LEU A 18 -1.03 -1.31 -3.01
C LEU A 18 0.06 -2.20 -2.38
N LEU A 19 -0.11 -3.52 -2.43
CA LEU A 19 0.90 -4.46 -1.95
C LEU A 19 2.11 -4.52 -2.90
N ASP A 20 1.86 -4.44 -4.21
CA ASP A 20 2.91 -4.40 -5.23
C ASP A 20 3.60 -3.02 -5.28
N GLN A 21 2.84 -1.96 -5.05
CA GLN A 21 3.28 -0.56 -5.12
C GLN A 21 2.82 0.23 -3.89
N PRO A 22 3.57 0.17 -2.77
CA PRO A 22 3.27 0.95 -1.58
C PRO A 22 3.17 2.46 -1.87
N ASN A 23 2.27 3.17 -1.19
CA ASN A 23 2.12 4.62 -1.32
C ASN A 23 2.84 5.38 -0.16
N PRO A 24 4.05 5.92 -0.36
CA PRO A 24 4.78 6.65 0.69
C PRO A 24 4.25 8.07 0.95
N ALA A 25 3.40 8.61 0.07
CA ALA A 25 2.85 9.97 0.24
C ALA A 25 1.72 10.04 1.26
N ASP A 26 1.11 8.88 1.59
CA ASP A 26 0.06 8.74 2.59
C ASP A 26 0.29 7.47 3.43
N PRO A 27 1.34 7.47 4.28
CA PRO A 27 1.72 6.28 5.03
C PRO A 27 0.70 5.97 6.12
N ALA A 28 0.13 4.76 6.07
CA ALA A 28 -0.80 4.28 7.08
C ALA A 28 -0.10 3.69 8.33
N GLN A 29 1.17 3.31 8.23
CA GLN A 29 1.93 2.67 9.31
C GLN A 29 3.37 3.20 9.38
N THR A 30 3.76 3.68 10.57
CA THR A 30 5.02 4.42 10.77
C THR A 30 6.26 3.57 10.54
N ASP A 31 6.35 2.38 11.15
CA ASP A 31 7.60 1.62 11.14
C ASP A 31 7.90 1.05 9.76
N GLY A 32 6.88 0.55 9.05
CA GLY A 32 6.98 0.06 7.69
C GLY A 32 7.29 1.16 6.70
N TYR A 33 6.76 2.38 6.91
CA TYR A 33 7.18 3.54 6.14
C TYR A 33 8.65 3.88 6.38
N GLN A 34 9.10 3.92 7.65
CA GLN A 34 10.51 4.16 7.98
C GLN A 34 11.43 3.09 7.37
N LEU A 35 11.06 1.82 7.47
CA LEU A 35 11.81 0.72 6.88
C LEU A 35 11.87 0.83 5.35
N PHE A 36 10.73 1.15 4.72
CA PHE A 36 10.62 1.33 3.27
C PHE A 36 11.51 2.44 2.73
N ILE A 37 11.65 3.57 3.45
CA ILE A 37 12.48 4.70 3.00
C ILE A 37 13.96 4.57 3.39
N GLN A 38 14.28 3.89 4.50
CA GLN A 38 15.66 3.78 5.02
C GLN A 38 16.40 2.55 4.47
N ASP A 39 15.72 1.41 4.38
CA ASP A 39 16.31 0.15 3.94
C ASP A 39 15.31 -0.68 3.08
N PRO A 40 15.23 -0.39 1.78
CA PRO A 40 14.34 -1.11 0.86
C PRO A 40 14.67 -2.59 0.69
N ALA A 41 15.89 -3.03 1.01
CA ALA A 41 16.28 -4.44 0.93
C ALA A 41 15.72 -5.19 2.14
N GLU A 42 15.84 -4.59 3.32
CA GLU A 42 15.24 -5.10 4.56
C GLU A 42 13.72 -5.12 4.50
N TYR A 43 13.11 -4.06 3.97
CA TYR A 43 11.66 -4.01 3.79
C TYR A 43 11.10 -5.15 2.93
N LYS A 44 11.88 -5.67 1.97
CA LYS A 44 11.48 -6.73 1.04
C LYS A 44 11.78 -8.15 1.54
N ARG A 45 12.54 -8.28 2.64
CA ARG A 45 12.97 -9.57 3.19
C ARG A 45 11.84 -10.27 3.91
#